data_AF-A0A9D5GBA6-F1
#
_entry.id   AF-A0A9D5GBA6-F1
#
_cell.length_a   1.000
_cell.length_b   1.000
_cell.length_c   1.000
_cell.angle_alpha   90.00
_cell.angle_beta   90.00
_cell.angle_gamma   90.00
#
_symmetry.space_group_name_H-M   'P 1'
#
loop_
_entity.id
_entity.type
_entity.pdbx_description
1 polymer ?
#
loop_
_entity_poly.entity_id
_entity_poly.type
_entity_poly.pdbx_seq_one_letter_code
_entity_poly.pdbx_strand_id
1 'polypeptide(L)'
;MRQPTKSSSTAGTTELGPVVFEAAEIAAAVSRVAEEIRSDFRGERILMVGVLKGALLFLSDLMRELADHPLTIDFVVVSSYGSNAHGRNGVRLLKDLDQSPDVEHVLLVEDIVDEGFTLSYLLNNMRSRKAASVRSCALIDKPFRRAVDVKADYVGLHAASDDFLVGYGLDFQERFRNLPHIRQLQSRVPT
;
A
#
# COMPACT_ATOMS: atom_id res chain seq x y z
N MET A 1 -37.10 5.51 -39.85
CA MET A 1 -37.39 6.39 -38.70
C MET A 1 -36.26 6.23 -37.70
N ARG A 2 -35.23 7.09 -37.76
CA ARG A 2 -34.07 7.07 -36.86
C ARG A 2 -34.37 8.00 -35.67
N GLN A 3 -34.31 7.48 -34.45
CA GLN A 3 -34.15 8.32 -33.26
C GLN A 3 -32.67 8.37 -32.88
N PRO A 4 -32.09 9.54 -32.58
CA PRO A 4 -30.82 9.63 -31.87
C PRO A 4 -31.10 9.80 -30.37
N THR A 5 -30.73 8.83 -29.55
CA THR A 5 -30.63 9.04 -28.10
C THR A 5 -29.22 9.53 -27.78
N LYS A 6 -29.10 10.84 -27.55
CA LYS A 6 -27.93 11.43 -26.89
C LYS A 6 -27.93 10.96 -25.44
N SER A 7 -26.99 10.10 -25.05
CA SER A 7 -26.64 9.90 -23.64
C SER A 7 -25.41 10.75 -23.32
N SER A 8 -25.61 12.03 -23.00
CA SER A 8 -24.55 12.84 -22.40
C SER A 8 -24.47 12.50 -20.92
N SER A 9 -23.61 11.54 -20.55
CA SER A 9 -23.22 11.38 -19.16
C SER A 9 -22.32 12.54 -18.76
N THR A 10 -22.81 13.41 -17.89
CA THR A 10 -21.99 14.38 -17.14
C THR A 10 -21.09 13.61 -16.17
N ALA A 11 -20.03 12.98 -16.70
CA ALA A 11 -18.99 12.40 -15.88
C ALA A 11 -18.18 13.57 -15.30
N GLY A 12 -18.19 13.71 -13.97
CA GLY A 12 -17.30 14.65 -13.29
C GLY A 12 -15.86 14.39 -13.70
N THR A 13 -15.14 15.44 -14.08
CA THR A 13 -13.72 15.33 -14.44
C THR A 13 -12.88 15.26 -13.18
N THR A 14 -12.13 14.17 -13.02
CA THR A 14 -11.14 14.03 -11.96
C THR A 14 -9.86 14.77 -12.35
N GLU A 15 -9.34 15.60 -11.45
CA GLU A 15 -8.14 16.43 -11.67
C GLU A 15 -7.12 16.22 -10.54
N LEU A 16 -5.83 16.39 -10.86
CA LEU A 16 -4.77 16.39 -9.84
C LEU A 16 -4.84 17.68 -9.02
N GLY A 17 -5.08 17.53 -7.72
CA GLY A 17 -5.02 18.59 -6.72
C GLY A 17 -3.57 18.92 -6.31
N PRO A 18 -3.37 19.61 -5.17
CA PRO A 18 -2.04 19.98 -4.68
C PRO A 18 -1.17 18.76 -4.35
N VAL A 19 0.14 18.98 -4.28
CA VAL A 19 1.09 18.01 -3.72
C VAL A 19 0.85 17.90 -2.22
N VAL A 20 0.76 16.67 -1.73
CA VAL A 20 0.57 16.34 -0.32
C VAL A 20 1.89 15.92 0.30
N PHE A 21 2.70 15.14 -0.42
CA PHE A 21 4.05 14.76 -0.02
C PHE A 21 5.01 14.94 -1.19
N GLU A 22 6.05 15.75 -0.99
CA GLU A 22 7.08 15.99 -1.99
C GLU A 22 8.02 14.78 -2.13
N ALA A 23 8.67 14.64 -3.30
CA ALA A 23 9.58 13.52 -3.56
C ALA A 23 10.73 13.43 -2.53
N ALA A 24 11.24 14.59 -2.07
CA ALA A 24 12.28 14.64 -1.05
C ALA A 24 11.77 14.18 0.32
N GLU A 25 10.51 14.46 0.64
CA GLU A 25 9.89 14.02 1.90
C GLU A 25 9.69 12.50 1.90
N ILE A 26 9.23 11.95 0.78
CA ILE A 26 9.12 10.50 0.58
C ILE A 26 10.49 9.84 0.74
N ALA A 27 11.54 10.36 0.08
CA ALA A 27 12.89 9.80 0.19
C ALA A 27 13.42 9.84 1.64
N ALA A 28 13.19 10.94 2.36
CA ALA A 28 13.56 11.05 3.77
C ALA A 28 12.79 10.04 4.65
N ALA A 29 11.50 9.82 4.38
CA ALA A 29 10.70 8.82 5.06
C ALA A 29 11.20 7.40 4.81
N VAL A 30 11.53 7.05 3.55
CA VAL A 30 12.09 5.74 3.17
C VAL A 30 13.40 5.49 3.93
N SER A 31 14.32 6.46 3.92
CA SER A 31 15.61 6.32 4.60
C SER A 31 15.44 6.15 6.12
N ARG A 32 14.53 6.93 6.73
CA ARG A 32 14.22 6.81 8.16
C ARG A 32 13.69 5.43 8.53
N VAL A 33 12.69 4.91 7.82
CA VAL A 33 12.15 3.57 8.13
C VAL A 33 13.15 2.46 7.81
N ALA A 34 14.04 2.64 6.83
CA ALA A 34 15.13 1.71 6.56
C ALA A 34 16.08 1.59 7.76
N GLU A 35 16.44 2.70 8.41
CA GLU A 35 17.25 2.67 9.63
C GLU A 35 16.56 1.94 10.79
N GLU A 36 15.26 2.18 10.98
CA GLU A 36 14.46 1.47 11.99
C GLU A 36 14.46 -0.05 11.74
N ILE A 37 14.20 -0.46 10.50
CA ILE A 37 14.22 -1.87 10.08
C ILE A 37 15.62 -2.47 10.25
N ARG A 38 16.68 -1.77 9.84
CA ARG A 38 18.07 -2.24 9.96
C ARG A 38 18.44 -2.50 11.41
N SER A 39 18.02 -1.63 12.32
CA SER A 39 18.25 -1.78 13.75
C SER A 39 17.53 -3.03 14.29
N ASP A 40 16.24 -3.18 13.98
CA ASP A 40 15.40 -4.23 14.54
C ASP A 40 15.74 -5.64 14.03
N PHE A 41 16.23 -5.75 12.79
CA PHE A 41 16.59 -7.02 12.16
C PHE A 41 18.10 -7.23 12.07
N ARG A 42 18.89 -6.55 12.91
CA ARG A 42 20.36 -6.63 12.85
C ARG A 42 20.88 -8.07 12.96
N GLY A 43 21.52 -8.54 11.90
CA GLY A 43 22.10 -9.89 11.85
C GLY A 43 21.12 -10.98 11.44
N GLU A 44 19.85 -10.64 11.21
CA GLU A 44 18.81 -11.52 10.70
C GLU A 44 18.60 -11.28 9.20
N ARG A 45 18.13 -12.29 8.48
CA ARG A 45 17.74 -12.17 7.07
C ARG A 45 16.24 -11.90 6.97
N ILE A 46 15.85 -10.95 6.13
CA ILE A 46 14.45 -10.55 5.95
C ILE A 46 13.89 -11.08 4.62
N LEU A 47 12.68 -11.64 4.65
CA LEU A 47 11.83 -11.84 3.47
C LEU A 47 10.93 -10.61 3.30
N MET A 48 11.25 -9.73 2.35
CA MET A 48 10.44 -8.57 2.02
C MET A 48 9.31 -8.98 1.07
N VAL A 49 8.06 -8.74 1.47
CA VAL A 49 6.88 -9.12 0.69
C VAL A 49 6.12 -7.86 0.27
N GLY A 50 6.20 -7.54 -1.02
CA GLY A 50 5.46 -6.41 -1.60
C GLY A 50 4.01 -6.75 -1.90
N VAL A 51 3.08 -5.90 -1.44
CA VAL A 51 1.67 -6.00 -1.85
C VAL A 51 1.46 -5.27 -3.17
N LEU A 52 1.25 -6.04 -4.23
CA LEU A 52 1.12 -5.47 -5.58
C LEU A 52 -0.28 -4.89 -5.82
N LYS A 53 -0.38 -3.82 -6.62
CA LYS A 53 0.71 -3.14 -7.34
C LYS A 53 1.28 -1.93 -6.59
N GLY A 54 0.52 -1.40 -5.64
CA GLY A 54 0.76 -0.10 -5.02
C GLY A 54 2.14 0.03 -4.38
N ALA A 55 2.55 -1.00 -3.63
CA ALA A 55 3.82 -0.98 -2.90
C ALA A 55 5.08 -1.04 -3.79
N LEU A 56 4.96 -1.23 -5.11
CA LEU A 56 6.10 -1.50 -5.99
C LEU A 56 7.22 -0.45 -5.88
N LEU A 57 6.87 0.84 -5.95
CA LEU A 57 7.88 1.91 -5.91
C LEU A 57 8.49 2.04 -4.52
N PHE A 58 7.67 2.06 -3.48
CA PHE A 58 8.14 2.13 -2.10
C PHE A 58 9.05 0.95 -1.73
N LEU A 59 8.66 -0.27 -2.08
CA LEU A 59 9.47 -1.47 -1.88
C LEU A 59 10.81 -1.37 -2.60
N SER A 60 10.82 -0.88 -3.84
CA SER A 60 12.05 -0.73 -4.64
C SER A 60 13.02 0.27 -4.03
N ASP A 61 12.51 1.36 -3.44
CA ASP A 61 13.33 2.38 -2.80
C ASP A 61 13.83 1.89 -1.43
N LEU A 62 12.94 1.30 -0.62
CA LEU A 62 13.27 0.74 0.68
C LEU A 62 14.33 -0.38 0.58
N MET A 63 14.18 -1.29 -0.38
CA MET A 63 15.15 -2.34 -0.63
C MET A 63 16.54 -1.77 -0.99
N ARG A 64 16.59 -0.65 -1.72
CA ARG A 64 17.87 0.01 -2.07
C ARG A 64 18.51 0.70 -0.86
N GLU A 65 17.72 1.30 0.02
CA GLU A 65 18.23 1.84 1.29
C GLU A 65 18.77 0.74 2.21
N LEU A 66 18.30 -0.50 2.06
CA LEU A 66 18.74 -1.70 2.79
C LEU A 66 19.80 -2.53 2.03
N ALA A 67 20.55 -1.94 1.10
CA ALA A 67 21.51 -2.65 0.24
C ALA A 67 22.59 -3.45 0.98
N ASP A 68 22.88 -3.09 2.23
CA ASP A 68 23.83 -3.76 3.12
C ASP A 68 23.21 -4.87 3.98
N HIS A 69 21.88 -5.03 3.94
CA HIS A 69 21.13 -5.99 4.75
C HIS A 69 20.82 -7.27 3.97
N PRO A 70 20.97 -8.47 4.58
CA PRO A 70 20.61 -9.72 3.90
C PRO A 70 19.09 -9.82 3.72
N LEU A 71 18.62 -9.84 2.48
CA LEU A 71 17.20 -9.92 2.17
C LEU A 71 16.88 -10.79 0.96
N THR A 72 15.65 -11.31 0.92
CA THR A 72 14.99 -11.87 -0.27
C THR A 72 13.69 -11.11 -0.53
N ILE A 73 13.13 -11.25 -1.74
CA ILE A 73 11.91 -10.55 -2.16
C ILE A 73 10.86 -11.53 -2.68
N ASP A 74 9.61 -11.26 -2.37
CA ASP A 74 8.44 -11.92 -2.96
C ASP A 74 7.28 -10.93 -3.06
N PHE A 75 6.20 -11.33 -3.71
CA PHE A 75 5.04 -10.50 -3.97
C PHE A 75 3.74 -11.25 -3.73
N VAL A 76 2.77 -10.55 -3.17
CA VAL A 76 1.38 -11.00 -3.11
C VAL A 76 0.50 -10.07 -3.91
N VAL A 77 -0.57 -10.62 -4.48
CA VAL A 77 -1.65 -9.83 -5.10
C VAL A 77 -2.94 -10.17 -4.39
N VAL A 78 -3.63 -9.16 -3.88
CA VAL A 78 -4.90 -9.29 -3.19
C VAL A 78 -6.00 -8.54 -3.95
N SER A 79 -7.22 -9.05 -3.87
CA SER A 79 -8.42 -8.34 -4.31
C SER A 79 -9.37 -8.15 -3.14
N SER A 80 -9.82 -6.91 -2.94
CA SER A 80 -10.91 -6.57 -2.03
C SER A 80 -12.24 -6.92 -2.67
N TYR A 81 -13.07 -7.71 -2.01
CA TYR A 81 -14.50 -7.79 -2.34
C TYR A 81 -15.22 -6.63 -1.64
N GLY A 82 -15.99 -5.86 -2.41
CA GLY A 82 -17.04 -5.02 -1.85
C GLY A 82 -18.01 -5.85 -1.00
N SER A 83 -18.70 -5.19 -0.07
CA SER A 83 -19.56 -5.81 0.94
C SER A 83 -20.43 -6.94 0.37
N ASN A 84 -20.10 -8.19 0.71
CA ASN A 84 -21.05 -9.28 0.52
C ASN A 84 -22.24 -9.07 1.47
N ALA A 85 -23.39 -9.67 1.16
CA ALA A 85 -24.66 -9.55 1.90
C ALA A 85 -24.62 -9.86 3.43
N HIS A 86 -23.45 -10.21 3.97
CA HIS A 86 -23.17 -10.50 5.38
C HIS A 86 -22.15 -9.53 6.03
N GLY A 87 -21.87 -8.38 5.40
CA GLY A 87 -21.12 -7.29 6.04
C GLY A 87 -19.62 -7.54 6.31
N ARG A 88 -19.03 -8.60 5.75
CA ARG A 88 -17.56 -8.82 5.77
C ARG A 88 -16.96 -8.43 4.43
N ASN A 89 -16.12 -7.40 4.44
CA ASN A 89 -15.20 -7.09 3.34
C ASN A 89 -14.18 -8.24 3.26
N GLY A 90 -14.36 -9.14 2.29
CA GLY A 90 -13.49 -10.30 2.12
C GLY A 90 -12.25 -9.93 1.32
N VAL A 91 -11.06 -10.20 1.87
CA VAL A 91 -9.80 -10.14 1.10
C VAL A 91 -9.56 -11.51 0.48
N ARG A 92 -9.31 -11.54 -0.84
CA ARG A 92 -8.95 -12.76 -1.57
C ARG A 92 -7.54 -12.63 -2.13
N LEU A 93 -6.73 -13.68 -1.95
CA LEU A 93 -5.42 -13.79 -2.56
C LEU A 93 -5.55 -14.22 -4.03
N LEU A 94 -5.00 -13.42 -4.94
CA LEU A 94 -4.95 -13.68 -6.38
C LEU A 94 -3.62 -14.29 -6.81
N LYS A 95 -2.51 -13.81 -6.22
CA LYS A 95 -1.18 -14.42 -6.28
C LYS A 95 -0.68 -14.58 -4.86
N ASP A 96 -0.20 -15.78 -4.57
CA ASP A 96 0.48 -16.13 -3.32
C ASP A 96 2.01 -16.01 -3.46
N LEU A 97 2.71 -16.13 -2.33
CA LEU A 97 4.17 -16.24 -2.27
C LEU A 97 4.65 -17.43 -3.10
N ASP A 98 5.79 -17.26 -3.77
CA ASP A 98 6.47 -18.36 -4.48
C ASP A 98 7.34 -19.18 -3.51
N GLN A 99 7.86 -18.53 -2.45
CA GLN A 99 8.61 -19.20 -1.38
C GLN A 99 7.78 -19.32 -0.09
N SER A 100 7.98 -20.40 0.66
CA SER A 100 7.34 -20.56 1.96
C SER A 100 7.89 -19.52 2.95
N PRO A 101 7.05 -18.80 3.71
CA PRO A 101 7.51 -17.89 4.75
C PRO A 101 7.86 -18.61 6.05
N ASP A 102 7.71 -19.94 6.12
CA ASP A 102 8.05 -20.74 7.31
C ASP A 102 9.48 -20.46 7.75
N VAL A 103 9.68 -20.25 9.05
CA VAL A 103 10.95 -19.88 9.71
C VAL A 103 11.64 -18.59 9.24
N GLU A 104 11.04 -17.82 8.32
CA GLU A 104 11.60 -16.55 7.84
C GLU A 104 11.11 -15.35 8.68
N HIS A 105 11.94 -14.30 8.73
CA HIS A 105 11.53 -12.99 9.25
C HIS A 105 10.84 -12.21 8.13
N VAL A 106 9.50 -12.15 8.16
CA VAL A 106 8.72 -11.52 7.10
C VAL A 106 8.48 -10.04 7.38
N LEU A 107 8.78 -9.19 6.40
CA LEU A 107 8.41 -7.78 6.35
C LEU A 107 7.40 -7.54 5.22
N LEU A 108 6.12 -7.36 5.58
CA LEU A 108 5.09 -6.96 4.61
C LEU A 108 5.26 -5.47 4.27
N VAL A 109 5.28 -5.14 2.98
CA VAL A 109 5.44 -3.77 2.49
C VAL A 109 4.19 -3.34 1.72
N GLU A 110 3.52 -2.30 2.23
CA GLU A 110 2.29 -1.70 1.68
C GLU A 110 2.55 -0.23 1.30
N ASP A 111 1.81 0.29 0.33
CA ASP A 111 1.82 1.71 -0.01
C ASP A 111 0.96 2.53 0.97
N ILE A 112 -0.23 2.05 1.33
CA ILE A 112 -1.14 2.77 2.22
C ILE A 112 -1.95 1.82 3.11
N VAL A 113 -2.12 2.19 4.38
CA VAL A 113 -3.02 1.51 5.30
C VAL A 113 -4.20 2.45 5.63
N ASP A 114 -5.34 2.22 4.98
CA ASP A 114 -6.57 3.03 5.17
C ASP A 114 -7.57 2.32 6.09
N GLU A 115 -8.37 1.38 5.59
CA GLU A 115 -9.32 0.63 6.44
C GLU A 115 -8.63 -0.46 7.28
N GLY A 116 -7.55 -1.05 6.77
CA GLY A 116 -6.74 -2.05 7.47
C GLY A 116 -7.11 -3.52 7.22
N PHE A 117 -8.16 -3.81 6.46
CA PHE A 117 -8.57 -5.19 6.17
C PHE A 117 -7.47 -6.01 5.49
N THR A 118 -6.81 -5.45 4.46
CA THR A 118 -5.73 -6.12 3.73
C THR A 118 -4.56 -6.45 4.66
N LEU A 119 -4.04 -5.45 5.37
CA LEU A 119 -2.92 -5.63 6.28
C LEU A 119 -3.25 -6.66 7.37
N SER A 120 -4.44 -6.57 7.99
CA SER A 120 -4.88 -7.52 9.01
C SER A 120 -4.94 -8.95 8.46
N TYR A 121 -5.50 -9.12 7.26
CA TYR A 121 -5.56 -10.42 6.59
C TYR A 121 -4.17 -11.00 6.34
N LEU A 122 -3.26 -10.21 5.75
CA LEU A 122 -1.91 -10.65 5.40
C LEU A 122 -1.07 -10.97 6.64
N LEU A 123 -1.13 -10.15 7.69
CA LEU A 123 -0.46 -10.42 8.96
C LEU A 123 -0.89 -11.78 9.55
N ASN A 124 -2.20 -12.03 9.58
CA ASN A 124 -2.75 -13.30 10.09
C ASN A 124 -2.37 -14.49 9.19
N ASN A 125 -2.41 -14.31 7.87
CA ASN A 125 -1.99 -15.31 6.90
C ASN A 125 -0.52 -15.72 7.11
N MET A 126 0.41 -14.76 7.18
CA MET A 126 1.84 -15.05 7.38
C MET A 126 2.11 -15.72 8.73
N ARG A 127 1.46 -15.26 9.82
CA ARG A 127 1.58 -15.88 11.15
C ARG A 127 1.10 -17.33 11.15
N SER A 128 -0.03 -17.61 10.49
CA SER A 128 -0.55 -18.99 10.36
C SER A 128 0.38 -19.95 9.62
N ARG A 129 1.29 -19.39 8.81
CA ARG A 129 2.30 -20.13 8.03
C ARG A 129 3.63 -20.27 8.75
N LYS A 130 3.67 -19.98 10.06
CA LYS A 130 4.82 -20.20 10.96
C LYS A 130 6.06 -19.38 10.59
N ALA A 131 5.87 -18.19 10.03
CA ALA A 131 6.96 -17.22 9.95
C ALA A 131 7.59 -16.98 11.33
N ALA A 132 8.92 -16.86 11.39
CA ALA A 132 9.65 -16.65 12.65
C ALA A 132 9.25 -15.32 13.30
N SER A 133 9.04 -14.29 12.49
CA SER A 133 8.37 -13.06 12.89
C SER A 133 7.62 -12.46 11.70
N VAL A 134 6.58 -11.68 11.98
CA VAL A 134 5.89 -10.91 10.94
C VAL A 134 5.80 -9.46 11.39
N ARG A 135 6.45 -8.59 10.63
CA ARG A 135 6.35 -7.13 10.73
C ARG A 135 5.74 -6.54 9.47
N SER A 136 5.33 -5.29 9.55
CA SER A 136 4.72 -4.55 8.46
C SER A 136 5.28 -3.14 8.35
N CYS A 137 5.53 -2.71 7.14
CA CYS A 137 5.99 -1.37 6.80
C CYS A 137 5.03 -0.77 5.78
N ALA A 138 4.46 0.38 6.11
CA ALA A 138 3.59 1.13 5.22
C ALA A 138 4.22 2.47 4.86
N LEU A 139 4.15 2.86 3.59
CA LEU A 139 4.56 4.22 3.23
C LEU A 139 3.63 5.24 3.88
N ILE A 140 2.31 5.06 3.81
CA ILE A 140 1.33 5.99 4.37
C ILE A 140 0.41 5.29 5.36
N ASP A 141 0.27 5.85 6.57
CA ASP A 141 -0.85 5.54 7.45
C ASP A 141 -1.95 6.59 7.31
N LYS A 142 -3.18 6.13 7.03
CA LYS A 142 -4.36 6.96 6.85
C LYS A 142 -5.47 6.48 7.80
N PRO A 143 -5.52 6.99 9.04
CA PRO A 143 -6.33 6.39 10.09
C PRO A 143 -7.84 6.72 10.00
N PHE A 144 -8.25 7.68 9.16
CA PHE A 144 -9.60 8.24 9.15
C PHE A 144 -10.71 7.21 8.85
N ARG A 145 -10.39 6.14 8.12
CA ARG A 145 -11.34 5.07 7.77
C ARG A 145 -11.00 3.72 8.41
N ARG A 146 -10.13 3.70 9.42
CA ARG A 146 -9.69 2.48 10.12
C ARG A 146 -10.92 1.70 10.61
N ALA A 147 -11.12 0.52 10.04
CA ALA A 147 -12.27 -0.35 10.34
C ALA A 147 -11.89 -1.61 11.14
N VAL A 148 -10.59 -1.91 11.20
CA VAL A 148 -10.00 -3.01 11.99
C VAL A 148 -8.88 -2.44 12.84
N ASP A 149 -8.75 -2.89 14.09
CA ASP A 149 -7.62 -2.50 14.94
C ASP A 149 -6.33 -3.19 14.46
N VAL A 150 -5.64 -2.50 13.55
CA VAL A 150 -4.36 -2.92 12.99
C VAL A 150 -3.51 -1.68 12.75
N LYS A 151 -2.21 -1.80 13.02
CA LYS A 151 -1.20 -0.76 12.83
C LYS A 151 -0.01 -1.38 12.11
N ALA A 152 0.59 -0.63 11.21
CA ALA A 152 1.89 -0.99 10.67
C ALA A 152 2.96 -0.82 11.76
N ASP A 153 3.97 -1.68 11.77
CA ASP A 153 5.10 -1.58 12.71
C ASP A 153 6.00 -0.39 12.34
N TYR A 154 6.19 -0.15 11.04
CA TYR A 154 6.93 0.98 10.49
C TYR A 154 6.01 1.82 9.59
N VAL A 155 6.03 3.14 9.79
CA VAL A 155 5.24 4.08 8.99
C VAL A 155 6.14 5.19 8.44
N GLY A 156 6.12 5.39 7.12
CA GLY A 156 6.88 6.45 6.46
C GLY A 156 6.27 7.85 6.64
N LEU A 157 4.98 7.97 6.36
CA LEU A 157 4.26 9.23 6.29
C LEU A 157 2.89 9.06 6.96
N HIS A 158 2.40 10.12 7.61
CA HIS A 158 1.07 10.14 8.20
C HIS A 158 0.18 11.11 7.43
N ALA A 159 -0.94 10.63 6.91
CA ALA A 159 -1.90 11.49 6.21
C ALA A 159 -2.55 12.47 7.19
N ALA A 160 -2.55 13.77 6.85
CA ALA A 160 -3.17 14.81 7.66
C ALA A 160 -4.69 14.94 7.45
N SER A 161 -5.24 14.31 6.40
CA SER A 161 -6.63 14.43 5.97
C SER A 161 -7.14 13.13 5.32
N ASP A 162 -8.47 12.98 5.20
CA ASP A 162 -9.10 11.86 4.47
C ASP A 162 -9.08 12.05 2.94
N ASP A 163 -8.05 12.71 2.42
CA ASP A 163 -7.93 12.99 0.99
C ASP A 163 -7.71 11.72 0.16
N PHE A 164 -8.23 11.70 -1.05
CA PHE A 164 -7.90 10.63 -2.00
C PHE A 164 -6.51 10.92 -2.56
N LEU A 165 -5.56 9.99 -2.37
CA LEU A 165 -4.16 10.17 -2.73
C LEU A 165 -3.79 9.36 -3.98
N VAL A 166 -2.98 9.95 -4.85
CA VAL A 166 -2.38 9.29 -6.02
C VAL A 166 -0.91 9.68 -6.16
N GLY A 167 -0.13 8.86 -6.86
CA GLY A 167 1.31 9.07 -7.02
C GLY A 167 2.15 8.14 -6.17
N TYR A 168 3.40 7.94 -6.58
CA TYR A 168 4.36 7.07 -5.93
C TYR A 168 3.81 5.66 -5.63
N GLY A 169 3.21 5.04 -6.65
CA GLY A 169 2.59 3.71 -6.57
C GLY A 169 1.07 3.72 -6.40
N LEU A 170 0.53 4.73 -5.69
CA LEU A 170 -0.92 4.93 -5.53
C LEU A 170 -1.56 5.32 -6.86
N ASP A 171 -2.79 4.85 -7.10
CA ASP A 171 -3.49 5.09 -8.37
C ASP A 171 -4.93 5.57 -8.25
N PHE A 172 -5.39 6.07 -9.39
CA PHE A 172 -6.81 6.13 -9.71
C PHE A 172 -7.01 5.58 -11.12
N GLN A 173 -7.78 4.50 -11.23
CA GLN A 173 -8.03 3.80 -12.50
C GLN A 173 -6.74 3.40 -13.22
N GLU A 174 -5.76 2.87 -12.48
CA GLU A 174 -4.43 2.46 -12.95
C GLU A 174 -3.53 3.62 -13.45
N ARG A 175 -3.94 4.88 -13.25
CA ARG A 175 -3.16 6.07 -13.62
C ARG A 175 -2.42 6.64 -12.42
N PHE A 176 -1.43 7.50 -12.70
CA PHE A 176 -0.69 8.33 -11.74
C PHE A 176 0.31 7.62 -10.83
N ARG A 177 0.38 6.27 -10.82
CA ARG A 177 1.39 5.51 -10.05
C ARG A 177 2.82 6.02 -10.25
N ASN A 178 3.12 6.50 -11.45
CA ASN A 178 4.44 6.93 -11.88
C ASN A 178 4.84 8.36 -11.45
N LEU A 179 3.98 9.10 -10.75
CA LEU A 179 4.36 10.41 -10.22
C LEU A 179 5.41 10.23 -9.10
N PRO A 180 6.46 11.07 -9.05
CA PRO A 180 7.51 10.94 -8.03
C PRO A 180 7.11 11.52 -6.66
N HIS A 181 5.93 12.11 -6.57
CA HIS A 181 5.36 12.75 -5.38
C HIS A 181 3.91 12.28 -5.22
N ILE A 182 3.34 12.47 -4.04
CA ILE A 182 1.94 12.10 -3.75
C ILE A 182 1.08 13.36 -3.81
N ARG A 183 -0.07 13.27 -4.49
CA ARG A 183 -1.01 14.37 -4.66
C ARG A 183 -2.41 13.99 -4.19
N GLN A 184 -3.17 15.01 -3.80
CA GLN A 184 -4.61 14.88 -3.67
C GLN A 184 -5.22 14.70 -5.07
N LEU A 185 -6.22 13.84 -5.19
CA LEU A 185 -7.10 13.74 -6.35
C LEU A 185 -8.41 14.45 -6.04
N GLN A 186 -8.77 15.43 -6.87
CA GLN A 186 -9.98 16.22 -6.70
C GLN A 186 -11.05 15.78 -7.70
N SER A 187 -12.27 15.59 -7.21
CA SER A 187 -13.44 15.39 -8.07
C SER A 187 -14.12 16.74 -8.29
N ARG A 188 -14.17 17.22 -9.54
CA ARG A 188 -15.03 18.35 -9.88
C ARG A 188 -16.43 17.82 -10.18
N VAL A 189 -17.41 18.22 -9.38
CA VAL A 189 -18.81 18.19 -9.82
C VAL A 189 -18.98 19.42 -10.72
N PRO A 190 -19.37 19.28 -12.00
CA PRO A 190 -19.69 20.44 -12.84
C PRO A 190 -20.80 21.23 -12.16
N THR A 191 -20.55 22.52 -11.89
CA THR A 191 -21.57 23.50 -11.45
C THR A 191 -22.62 23.71 -12.51
#